data_AF-A0A1E2WJG8-F1
#
_entry.id   AF-A0A1E2WJG8-F1
#
_cell.length_a   1.000
_cell.length_b   1.000
_cell.length_c   1.000
_cell.angle_alpha   90.00
_cell.angle_beta   90.00
_cell.angle_gamma   90.00
#
_symmetry.space_group_name_H-M   'P 1'
#
loop_
_entity.id
_entity.type
_entity.pdbx_description
1 polymer ?
#
loop_
_entity_poly.entity_id
_entity_poly.type
_entity_poly.pdbx_seq_one_letter_code
_entity_poly.pdbx_strand_id
1 'polypeptide(L)'
;MLKSIDIRKQAGLDLKSPACIYNLCDKLNVKVKFVDISSMEGIYLKGDEPQIWLSALRPLTRRNFTCAHELGHHVFGHSSTIDELTEDSEKSKTFHPDEFLVDSFAGFLLMPTLGVRKAFASRGWDIASATPLQIFTIACSFGVGYETLINHMTYTLKMINRIKAASLLKSTPKSIRQDFLGRSSAEPLIIADAHWSMPTLDAEVGSHLLLPNTAEATNDTITFQENHSQGRLFQANRPGIVRVYCHDAEWAAFVRVSRYQFVGLSKYRHLEEPEDE
;
A
#
# COMPACT_ATOMS: atom_id res chain seq x y z
N MET A 1 -0.05 4.35 -18.50
CA MET A 1 0.83 5.45 -18.03
C MET A 1 0.18 6.83 -18.17
N LEU A 2 -0.28 7.27 -19.35
CA LEU A 2 -0.86 8.63 -19.49
C LEU A 2 -2.09 8.83 -18.61
N LYS A 3 -3.06 7.91 -18.67
CA LYS A 3 -4.27 7.97 -17.84
C LYS A 3 -3.99 8.04 -16.34
N SER A 4 -3.01 7.28 -15.83
CA SER A 4 -2.61 7.37 -14.41
C SER A 4 -1.99 8.72 -14.06
N ILE A 5 -1.26 9.36 -14.99
CA ILE A 5 -0.75 10.72 -14.79
C ILE A 5 -1.92 11.71 -14.71
N ASP A 6 -2.90 11.59 -15.61
CA ASP A 6 -4.06 12.48 -15.65
C ASP A 6 -4.90 12.37 -14.37
N ILE A 7 -5.17 11.15 -13.91
CA ILE A 7 -5.89 10.91 -12.66
C ILE A 7 -5.13 11.49 -11.45
N ARG A 8 -3.80 11.31 -11.38
CA ARG A 8 -3.00 11.93 -10.32
C ARG A 8 -3.11 13.45 -10.35
N LYS A 9 -2.97 14.08 -11.51
CA LYS A 9 -3.08 15.54 -11.67
C LYS A 9 -4.47 16.04 -11.31
N GLN A 10 -5.53 15.38 -11.77
CA GLN A 10 -6.93 15.71 -11.44
C GLN A 10 -7.16 15.68 -9.92
N ALA A 11 -6.54 14.74 -9.22
CA ALA A 11 -6.63 14.63 -7.76
C ALA A 11 -5.66 15.56 -6.99
N GLY A 12 -4.90 16.42 -7.68
CA GLY A 12 -3.91 17.31 -7.09
C GLY A 12 -2.67 16.59 -6.54
N LEU A 13 -2.36 15.39 -7.04
CA LEU A 13 -1.18 14.62 -6.69
C LEU A 13 -0.04 14.92 -7.66
N ASP A 14 1.19 14.97 -7.14
CA ASP A 14 2.39 15.03 -7.98
C ASP A 14 2.70 13.65 -8.61
N LEU A 15 3.82 13.51 -9.33
CA LEU A 15 4.26 12.24 -9.92
C LEU A 15 5.39 11.55 -9.14
N LYS A 16 5.65 11.99 -7.91
CA LYS A 16 6.84 11.60 -7.12
C LYS A 16 6.47 10.99 -5.77
N SER A 17 5.45 11.52 -5.14
CA SER A 17 5.02 11.17 -3.80
C SER A 17 4.07 9.98 -3.86
N PRO A 18 4.11 9.05 -2.89
CA PRO A 18 3.08 8.03 -2.74
C PRO A 18 1.68 8.65 -2.57
N ALA A 19 0.63 7.82 -2.60
CA ALA A 19 -0.73 8.31 -2.37
C ALA A 19 -1.57 7.24 -1.66
N CYS A 20 -2.46 7.68 -0.77
CA CYS A 20 -3.48 6.81 -0.21
C CYS A 20 -4.58 6.59 -1.26
N ILE A 21 -4.69 5.36 -1.76
CA ILE A 21 -5.66 5.02 -2.82
C ILE A 21 -7.10 5.28 -2.40
N TYR A 22 -7.46 5.02 -1.14
CA TYR A 22 -8.80 5.27 -0.63
C TYR A 22 -9.17 6.76 -0.67
N ASN A 23 -8.24 7.64 -0.28
CA ASN A 23 -8.44 9.09 -0.38
C ASN A 23 -8.55 9.55 -1.84
N LEU A 24 -7.85 8.87 -2.76
CA LEU A 24 -7.96 9.15 -4.20
C LEU A 24 -9.33 8.74 -4.73
N CYS A 25 -9.84 7.56 -4.38
CA CYS A 25 -11.19 7.13 -4.73
C CYS A 25 -12.24 8.12 -4.20
N ASP A 26 -12.13 8.56 -2.95
CA ASP A 26 -13.03 9.56 -2.36
C ASP A 26 -13.02 10.88 -3.16
N LYS A 27 -11.84 11.38 -3.57
CA LYS A 27 -11.71 12.58 -4.42
C LYS A 27 -12.36 12.43 -5.80
N LEU A 28 -12.46 11.20 -6.30
CA LEU A 28 -13.08 10.88 -7.58
C LEU A 28 -14.55 10.48 -7.43
N ASN A 29 -15.13 10.62 -6.23
CA ASN A 29 -16.49 10.20 -5.89
C ASN A 29 -16.77 8.70 -6.12
N VAL A 30 -15.75 7.86 -5.95
CA VAL A 30 -15.88 6.39 -5.98
C VAL A 30 -15.84 5.86 -4.55
N LYS A 31 -16.95 5.32 -4.06
CA LYS A 31 -17.07 4.84 -2.67
C LYS A 31 -16.32 3.52 -2.50
N VAL A 32 -15.45 3.42 -1.50
CA VAL A 32 -14.76 2.16 -1.17
C VAL A 32 -15.34 1.54 0.09
N LYS A 33 -15.67 0.25 0.02
CA LYS A 33 -16.17 -0.56 1.14
C LYS A 33 -15.32 -1.81 1.34
N PHE A 34 -14.96 -2.09 2.57
CA PHE A 34 -14.37 -3.37 2.95
C PHE A 34 -15.49 -4.34 3.37
N VAL A 35 -15.43 -5.57 2.87
CA VAL A 35 -16.41 -6.63 3.11
C VAL A 35 -15.74 -7.90 3.58
N ASP A 36 -16.43 -8.71 4.38
CA ASP A 36 -15.95 -10.00 4.84
C ASP A 36 -16.36 -11.12 3.89
N ILE A 37 -15.65 -11.22 2.75
CA ILE A 37 -15.88 -12.25 1.73
C ILE A 37 -14.53 -12.86 1.36
N SER A 38 -14.31 -14.13 1.72
CA SER A 38 -13.02 -14.81 1.57
C SER A 38 -12.69 -15.24 0.14
N SER A 39 -13.71 -15.47 -0.70
CA SER A 39 -13.60 -15.89 -2.09
C SER A 39 -13.32 -14.74 -3.07
N MET A 40 -13.30 -13.49 -2.59
CA MET A 40 -13.17 -12.28 -3.42
C MET A 40 -11.84 -11.56 -3.14
N GLU A 41 -11.24 -10.94 -4.15
CA GLU A 41 -10.17 -9.94 -3.95
C GLU A 41 -10.79 -8.54 -3.87
N GLY A 42 -11.45 -8.12 -4.95
CA GLY A 42 -12.20 -6.89 -5.08
C GLY A 42 -13.19 -6.98 -6.24
N ILE A 43 -14.13 -6.03 -6.28
CA ILE A 43 -15.05 -5.82 -7.39
C ILE A 43 -15.30 -4.33 -7.59
N TYR A 44 -15.48 -3.94 -8.83
CA TYR A 44 -16.04 -2.66 -9.22
C TYR A 44 -17.53 -2.81 -9.54
N LEU A 45 -18.34 -1.91 -9.01
CA LEU A 45 -19.78 -1.80 -9.24
C LEU A 45 -20.08 -0.45 -9.88
N LYS A 46 -20.54 -0.49 -11.14
CA LYS A 46 -20.95 0.69 -11.89
C LYS A 46 -22.32 1.17 -11.43
N GLY A 47 -22.51 2.48 -11.38
CA GLY A 47 -23.80 3.10 -11.06
C GLY A 47 -23.67 4.62 -10.94
N ASP A 48 -24.77 5.30 -10.63
CA ASP A 48 -24.78 6.74 -10.38
C ASP A 48 -23.85 7.14 -9.22
N GLU A 49 -23.75 6.25 -8.23
CA GLU A 49 -22.75 6.29 -7.17
C GLU A 49 -21.81 5.09 -7.30
N PRO A 50 -20.71 5.18 -8.06
CA PRO A 50 -19.82 4.05 -8.30
C PRO A 50 -19.17 3.55 -7.00
N GLN A 51 -19.03 2.22 -6.89
CA GLN A 51 -18.47 1.59 -5.70
C GLN A 51 -17.37 0.59 -6.02
N ILE A 52 -16.43 0.47 -5.10
CA ILE A 52 -15.40 -0.57 -5.07
C ILE A 52 -15.57 -1.34 -3.77
N TRP A 53 -15.76 -2.65 -3.85
CA TRP A 53 -15.77 -3.51 -2.67
C TRP A 53 -14.48 -4.32 -2.63
N LEU A 54 -13.87 -4.42 -1.45
CA LEU A 54 -12.60 -5.12 -1.23
C LEU A 54 -12.75 -6.11 -0.10
N SER A 55 -12.18 -7.30 -0.25
CA SER A 55 -12.16 -8.26 0.85
C SER A 55 -11.27 -7.76 1.99
N ALA A 56 -11.84 -7.58 3.17
CA ALA A 56 -11.13 -7.18 4.39
C ALA A 56 -10.10 -8.23 4.84
N LEU A 57 -10.27 -9.48 4.39
CA LEU A 57 -9.44 -10.64 4.73
C LEU A 57 -8.10 -10.69 3.98
N ARG A 58 -7.83 -9.71 3.11
CA ARG A 58 -6.57 -9.60 2.37
C ARG A 58 -5.59 -8.65 3.06
N PRO A 59 -4.27 -8.90 2.98
CA PRO A 59 -3.27 -7.99 3.52
C PRO A 59 -3.49 -6.55 3.04
N LEU A 60 -3.22 -5.56 3.88
CA LEU A 60 -3.44 -4.14 3.56
C LEU A 60 -2.81 -3.72 2.23
N THR A 61 -1.59 -4.13 1.96
CA THR A 61 -0.89 -3.82 0.70
C THR A 61 -1.53 -4.46 -0.53
N ARG A 62 -2.14 -5.64 -0.37
CA ARG A 62 -2.90 -6.31 -1.43
C ARG A 62 -4.20 -5.55 -1.71
N ARG A 63 -4.95 -5.19 -0.66
CA ARG A 63 -6.16 -4.35 -0.77
C ARG A 63 -5.87 -3.02 -1.46
N ASN A 64 -4.75 -2.37 -1.15
CA ASN A 64 -4.38 -1.11 -1.79
C ASN A 64 -4.20 -1.27 -3.31
N PHE A 65 -3.50 -2.32 -3.76
CA PHE A 65 -3.30 -2.58 -5.18
C PHE A 65 -4.61 -2.97 -5.87
N THR A 66 -5.40 -3.87 -5.27
CA THR A 66 -6.73 -4.25 -5.78
C THR A 66 -7.64 -3.02 -5.89
N CYS A 67 -7.65 -2.12 -4.90
CA CYS A 67 -8.42 -0.88 -4.99
C CYS A 67 -8.03 -0.01 -6.19
N ALA A 68 -6.73 0.07 -6.50
CA ALA A 68 -6.24 0.81 -7.67
C ALA A 68 -6.60 0.11 -8.99
N HIS A 69 -6.64 -1.22 -8.98
CA HIS A 69 -7.12 -2.05 -10.09
C HIS A 69 -8.62 -1.79 -10.33
N GLU A 70 -9.49 -1.96 -9.33
CA GLU A 70 -10.93 -1.69 -9.49
C GLU A 70 -11.21 -0.23 -9.89
N LEU A 71 -10.42 0.72 -9.39
CA LEU A 71 -10.50 2.12 -9.83
C LEU A 71 -10.15 2.26 -11.33
N GLY A 72 -9.26 1.42 -11.86
CA GLY A 72 -8.97 1.37 -13.29
C GLY A 72 -10.19 1.01 -14.12
N HIS A 73 -10.98 0.00 -13.73
CA HIS A 73 -12.25 -0.32 -14.42
C HIS A 73 -13.18 0.89 -14.47
N HIS A 74 -13.32 1.60 -13.36
CA HIS A 74 -14.07 2.86 -13.31
C HIS A 74 -13.51 3.90 -14.30
N VAL A 75 -12.20 4.13 -14.26
CA VAL A 75 -11.51 5.17 -15.05
C VAL A 75 -11.56 4.90 -16.56
N PHE A 76 -11.62 3.64 -16.98
CA PHE A 76 -11.77 3.22 -18.37
C PHE A 76 -13.22 3.00 -18.80
N GLY A 77 -14.19 3.15 -17.88
CA GLY A 77 -15.62 3.07 -18.19
C GLY A 77 -16.11 1.64 -18.43
N HIS A 78 -15.35 0.64 -17.97
CA HIS A 78 -15.70 -0.77 -18.02
C HIS A 78 -17.04 -1.05 -17.30
N SER A 79 -17.62 -2.21 -17.57
CA SER A 79 -18.79 -2.74 -16.88
C SER A 79 -18.45 -3.08 -15.42
N SER A 80 -19.45 -3.52 -14.64
CA SER A 80 -19.12 -4.07 -13.32
C SER A 80 -18.30 -5.34 -13.51
N THR A 81 -17.28 -5.56 -12.68
CA THR A 81 -16.40 -6.75 -12.80
C THR A 81 -17.20 -8.06 -12.72
N ILE A 82 -18.32 -8.06 -11.99
CA ILE A 82 -19.25 -9.20 -11.89
C ILE A 82 -19.89 -9.54 -13.25
N ASP A 83 -20.25 -8.52 -14.02
CA ASP A 83 -20.89 -8.70 -15.34
C ASP A 83 -19.87 -9.33 -16.31
N GLU A 84 -18.63 -8.84 -16.29
CA GLU A 84 -17.51 -9.32 -17.11
C GLU A 84 -17.18 -10.81 -16.83
N LEU A 85 -17.14 -11.21 -15.55
CA LEU A 85 -16.95 -12.62 -15.16
C LEU A 85 -18.06 -13.54 -15.68
N THR A 86 -19.28 -13.03 -15.77
CA THR A 86 -20.44 -13.80 -16.25
C THR A 86 -20.33 -14.03 -17.76
N GLU A 87 -19.94 -13.00 -18.51
CA GLU A 87 -19.71 -13.08 -19.96
C GLU A 87 -18.47 -13.90 -20.32
N ASP A 88 -17.41 -13.84 -19.52
CA ASP A 88 -16.13 -14.55 -19.77
C ASP A 88 -16.13 -16.02 -19.32
N SER A 89 -17.14 -16.45 -18.54
CA SER A 89 -17.26 -17.85 -18.09
C SER A 89 -17.34 -18.87 -19.24
N GLU A 90 -17.61 -18.42 -20.47
CA GLU A 90 -17.62 -19.23 -21.68
C GLU A 90 -16.26 -19.31 -22.42
N LYS A 91 -15.21 -18.58 -22.01
CA LYS A 91 -13.92 -18.50 -22.74
C LYS A 91 -12.69 -18.62 -21.82
N SER A 92 -12.30 -19.85 -21.48
CA SER A 92 -11.13 -20.11 -20.65
C SER A 92 -9.79 -19.68 -21.29
N LYS A 93 -8.91 -19.04 -20.48
CA LYS A 93 -7.46 -18.82 -20.67
C LYS A 93 -6.99 -17.88 -21.79
N THR A 94 -7.82 -16.93 -22.22
CA THR A 94 -7.37 -15.90 -23.15
C THR A 94 -6.73 -14.74 -22.37
N PHE A 95 -5.70 -14.10 -22.93
CA PHE A 95 -5.22 -12.82 -22.40
C PHE A 95 -6.32 -11.78 -22.54
N HIS A 96 -6.74 -11.15 -21.44
CA HIS A 96 -7.73 -10.07 -21.44
C HIS A 96 -6.99 -8.73 -21.50
N PRO A 97 -7.02 -8.00 -22.63
CA PRO A 97 -6.29 -6.74 -22.78
C PRO A 97 -6.73 -5.67 -21.76
N ASP A 98 -7.99 -5.70 -21.37
CA ASP A 98 -8.59 -4.75 -20.44
C ASP A 98 -8.07 -4.95 -19.01
N GLU A 99 -8.01 -6.19 -18.54
CA GLU A 99 -7.35 -6.56 -17.28
C GLU A 99 -5.88 -6.12 -17.24
N PHE A 100 -5.15 -6.37 -18.33
CA PHE A 100 -3.75 -5.93 -18.43
C PHE A 100 -3.60 -4.40 -18.44
N LEU A 101 -4.53 -3.70 -19.09
CA LEU A 101 -4.58 -2.24 -19.10
C LEU A 101 -4.84 -1.69 -17.69
N VAL A 102 -5.79 -2.28 -16.98
CA VAL A 102 -6.15 -1.92 -15.60
C VAL A 102 -5.00 -2.19 -14.64
N ASP A 103 -4.37 -3.36 -14.69
CA ASP A 103 -3.20 -3.69 -13.88
C ASP A 103 -2.03 -2.73 -14.13
N SER A 104 -1.78 -2.41 -15.40
CA SER A 104 -0.76 -1.44 -15.79
C SER A 104 -1.10 -0.05 -15.26
N PHE A 105 -2.37 0.35 -15.30
CA PHE A 105 -2.83 1.61 -14.73
C PHE A 105 -2.62 1.64 -13.21
N ALA A 106 -3.03 0.61 -12.48
CA ALA A 106 -2.87 0.51 -11.03
C ALA A 106 -1.39 0.61 -10.61
N GLY A 107 -0.51 -0.11 -11.32
CA GLY A 107 0.94 -0.04 -11.12
C GLY A 107 1.49 1.37 -11.25
N PHE A 108 1.21 2.06 -12.37
CA PHE A 108 1.67 3.44 -12.56
C PHE A 108 1.02 4.45 -11.62
N LEU A 109 -0.23 4.21 -11.23
CA LEU A 109 -0.97 5.09 -10.33
C LEU A 109 -0.35 5.09 -8.93
N LEU A 110 -0.05 3.90 -8.40
CA LEU A 110 0.51 3.73 -7.06
C LEU A 110 2.02 3.97 -7.03
N MET A 111 2.76 3.49 -8.05
CA MET A 111 4.22 3.50 -8.09
C MET A 111 4.73 4.28 -9.33
N PRO A 112 4.53 5.61 -9.40
CA PRO A 112 4.95 6.37 -10.56
C PRO A 112 6.47 6.31 -10.75
N THR A 113 6.94 6.27 -12.00
CA THR A 113 8.37 6.14 -12.36
C THR A 113 9.27 7.12 -11.62
N LEU A 114 8.88 8.40 -11.55
CA LEU A 114 9.66 9.43 -10.87
C LEU A 114 9.65 9.25 -9.35
N GLY A 115 8.56 8.73 -8.80
CA GLY A 115 8.46 8.41 -7.38
C GLY A 115 9.37 7.27 -6.98
N VAL A 116 9.34 6.16 -7.73
CA VAL A 116 10.23 5.02 -7.45
C VAL A 116 11.69 5.48 -7.53
N ARG A 117 12.08 6.23 -8.57
CA ARG A 117 13.45 6.79 -8.67
C ARG A 117 13.80 7.70 -7.49
N LYS A 118 12.90 8.60 -7.09
CA LYS A 118 13.10 9.49 -5.94
C LYS A 118 13.27 8.70 -4.64
N ALA A 119 12.51 7.63 -4.45
CA ALA A 119 12.58 6.81 -3.23
C ALA A 119 13.96 6.17 -3.03
N PHE A 120 14.59 5.68 -4.11
CA PHE A 120 15.97 5.21 -4.07
C PHE A 120 16.98 6.35 -3.93
N ALA A 121 16.88 7.38 -4.77
CA ALA A 121 17.84 8.47 -4.82
C ALA A 121 17.92 9.26 -3.50
N SER A 122 16.77 9.51 -2.85
CA SER A 122 16.73 10.21 -1.55
C SER A 122 17.45 9.46 -0.44
N ARG A 123 17.57 8.13 -0.55
CA ARG A 123 18.26 7.26 0.41
C ARG A 123 19.71 6.94 0.01
N GLY A 124 20.17 7.49 -1.12
CA GLY A 124 21.49 7.17 -1.68
C GLY A 124 21.61 5.71 -2.13
N TRP A 125 20.50 5.01 -2.39
CA TRP A 125 20.50 3.61 -2.77
C TRP A 125 20.56 3.45 -4.28
N ASP A 126 21.43 2.57 -4.76
CA ASP A 126 21.48 2.17 -6.16
C ASP A 126 20.47 1.05 -6.44
N ILE A 127 19.64 1.28 -7.46
CA ILE A 127 18.58 0.37 -7.88
C ILE A 127 19.16 -0.97 -8.36
N ALA A 128 20.31 -0.96 -9.06
CA ALA A 128 20.88 -2.17 -9.62
C ALA A 128 21.40 -3.13 -8.54
N SER A 129 21.96 -2.57 -7.47
CA SER A 129 22.50 -3.32 -6.32
C SER A 129 21.53 -3.47 -5.14
N ALA A 130 20.33 -2.88 -5.20
CA ALA A 130 19.34 -2.86 -4.13
C ALA A 130 19.13 -4.22 -3.43
N THR A 131 19.11 -4.21 -2.10
CA THR A 131 18.91 -5.40 -1.26
C THR A 131 17.42 -5.71 -1.04
N PRO A 132 17.05 -6.94 -0.63
CA PRO A 132 15.66 -7.26 -0.28
C PRO A 132 15.04 -6.31 0.75
N LEU A 133 15.79 -5.92 1.79
CA LEU A 133 15.32 -4.97 2.80
C LEU A 133 15.06 -3.58 2.22
N GLN A 134 15.91 -3.10 1.30
CA GLN A 134 15.72 -1.80 0.63
C GLN A 134 14.48 -1.80 -0.27
N ILE A 135 14.28 -2.88 -1.05
CA ILE A 135 13.06 -3.06 -1.85
C ILE A 135 11.83 -3.11 -0.96
N PHE A 136 11.88 -3.85 0.14
CA PHE A 136 10.78 -3.94 1.11
C PHE A 136 10.44 -2.59 1.74
N THR A 137 11.46 -1.79 2.10
CA THR A 137 11.30 -0.43 2.63
C THR A 137 10.61 0.50 1.62
N ILE A 138 10.99 0.41 0.34
CA ILE A 138 10.35 1.20 -0.72
C ILE A 138 8.92 0.71 -0.97
N ALA A 139 8.67 -0.59 -0.92
CA ALA A 139 7.32 -1.14 -1.05
C ALA A 139 6.39 -0.63 0.08
N CYS A 140 6.90 -0.54 1.32
CA CYS A 140 6.21 0.09 2.45
C CYS A 140 5.86 1.55 2.15
N SER A 141 6.81 2.33 1.61
CA SER A 141 6.59 3.75 1.26
C SER A 141 5.45 3.94 0.25
N PHE A 142 5.27 3.00 -0.69
CA PHE A 142 4.19 3.04 -1.67
C PHE A 142 2.91 2.31 -1.24
N GLY A 143 2.91 1.66 -0.07
CA GLY A 143 1.77 0.90 0.42
C GLY A 143 1.43 -0.33 -0.44
N VAL A 144 2.42 -0.93 -1.10
CA VAL A 144 2.25 -2.07 -2.02
C VAL A 144 3.04 -3.29 -1.54
N GLY A 145 2.76 -4.46 -2.13
CA GLY A 145 3.50 -5.68 -1.85
C GLY A 145 4.94 -5.64 -2.34
N TYR A 146 5.83 -6.36 -1.66
CA TYR A 146 7.24 -6.54 -2.06
C TYR A 146 7.37 -7.05 -3.49
N GLU A 147 6.66 -8.14 -3.81
CA GLU A 147 6.66 -8.73 -5.14
C GLU A 147 6.02 -7.79 -6.19
N THR A 148 4.95 -7.08 -5.82
CA THR A 148 4.31 -6.09 -6.67
C THR A 148 5.30 -5.02 -7.15
N LEU A 149 6.10 -4.47 -6.23
CA LEU A 149 7.13 -3.48 -6.58
C LEU A 149 8.20 -4.09 -7.50
N ILE A 150 8.70 -5.30 -7.20
CA ILE A 150 9.71 -5.98 -8.03
C ILE A 150 9.20 -6.19 -9.45
N ASN A 151 7.99 -6.72 -9.60
CA ASN A 151 7.38 -6.99 -10.89
C ASN A 151 7.17 -5.68 -11.66
N HIS A 152 6.67 -4.64 -11.01
CA HIS A 152 6.51 -3.33 -11.65
C HIS A 152 7.86 -2.74 -12.09
N MET A 153 8.89 -2.81 -11.25
CA MET A 153 10.25 -2.36 -11.57
C MET A 153 10.87 -3.15 -12.73
N THR A 154 10.54 -4.43 -12.87
CA THR A 154 11.11 -5.33 -13.88
C THR A 154 10.40 -5.18 -15.22
N TYR A 155 9.09 -5.35 -15.25
CA TYR A 155 8.32 -5.46 -16.48
C TYR A 155 7.84 -4.10 -17.00
N THR A 156 7.43 -3.21 -16.10
CA THR A 156 6.84 -1.92 -16.46
C THR A 156 7.89 -0.82 -16.55
N LEU A 157 8.68 -0.63 -15.48
CA LEU A 157 9.66 0.46 -15.39
C LEU A 157 11.02 0.13 -16.00
N LYS A 158 11.30 -1.17 -16.22
CA LYS A 158 12.59 -1.68 -16.73
C LYS A 158 13.80 -1.15 -15.97
N MET A 159 13.63 -0.99 -14.66
CA MET A 159 14.65 -0.48 -13.73
C MET A 159 15.61 -1.57 -13.26
N ILE A 160 15.17 -2.83 -13.26
CA ILE A 160 15.99 -4.01 -12.96
C ILE A 160 15.72 -5.07 -14.01
N ASN A 161 16.69 -5.95 -14.23
CA ASN A 161 16.55 -7.09 -15.14
C ASN A 161 15.93 -8.31 -14.43
N ARG A 162 15.53 -9.31 -15.22
CA ARG A 162 14.89 -10.55 -14.72
C ARG A 162 15.80 -11.36 -13.78
N ILE A 163 17.12 -11.31 -13.95
CA ILE A 163 18.08 -12.01 -13.09
C ILE A 163 18.07 -11.39 -11.69
N LYS A 164 18.15 -10.06 -11.61
CA LYS A 164 18.04 -9.32 -10.34
C LYS A 164 16.69 -9.55 -9.68
N ALA A 165 15.60 -9.49 -10.45
CA ALA A 165 14.25 -9.78 -9.96
C ALA A 165 14.16 -11.18 -9.35
N ALA A 166 14.61 -12.21 -10.07
CA ALA A 166 14.64 -13.59 -9.59
C ALA A 166 15.48 -13.75 -8.32
N SER A 167 16.60 -13.03 -8.21
CA SER A 167 17.41 -13.01 -6.99
C SER A 167 16.68 -12.38 -5.80
N LEU A 168 15.98 -11.27 -6.01
CA LEU A 168 15.22 -10.58 -4.96
C LEU A 168 14.03 -11.42 -4.48
N LEU A 169 13.36 -12.13 -5.40
CA LEU A 169 12.19 -12.98 -5.09
C LEU A 169 12.54 -14.27 -4.34
N LYS A 170 13.83 -14.58 -4.13
CA LYS A 170 14.24 -15.64 -3.20
C LYS A 170 13.94 -15.29 -1.74
N SER A 171 13.88 -14.00 -1.43
CA SER A 171 13.48 -13.49 -0.11
C SER A 171 11.98 -13.21 -0.12
N THR A 172 11.29 -13.66 0.93
CA THR A 172 9.87 -13.36 1.12
C THR A 172 9.71 -12.22 2.11
N PRO A 173 8.57 -11.49 2.13
CA PRO A 173 8.31 -10.51 3.18
C PRO A 173 8.46 -11.12 4.59
N LYS A 174 8.07 -12.39 4.76
CA LYS A 174 8.24 -13.10 6.03
C LYS A 174 9.72 -13.25 6.39
N SER A 175 10.55 -13.78 5.48
CA SER A 175 11.97 -13.96 5.77
C SER A 175 12.68 -12.62 5.99
N ILE A 176 12.36 -11.58 5.22
CA ILE A 176 12.91 -10.23 5.41
C ILE A 176 12.59 -9.70 6.81
N ARG A 177 11.34 -9.86 7.29
CA ARG A 177 10.98 -9.47 8.66
C ARG A 177 11.73 -10.27 9.70
N GLN A 178 11.88 -11.58 9.50
CA GLN A 178 12.58 -12.45 10.43
C GLN A 178 14.06 -12.09 10.56
N ASP A 179 14.73 -11.90 9.42
CA ASP A 179 16.13 -11.51 9.36
C ASP A 179 16.33 -10.11 9.97
N PHE A 180 15.40 -9.20 9.69
CA PHE A 180 15.45 -7.83 10.18
C PHE A 180 15.21 -7.72 11.69
N LEU A 181 14.20 -8.40 12.22
CA LEU A 181 13.86 -8.36 13.65
C LEU A 181 14.68 -9.33 14.50
N GLY A 182 15.45 -10.23 13.88
CA GLY A 182 16.20 -11.29 14.56
C GLY A 182 15.32 -12.35 15.23
N ARG A 183 14.02 -12.38 14.93
CA ARG A 183 13.03 -13.28 15.53
C ARG A 183 11.93 -13.65 14.56
N SER A 184 11.27 -14.78 14.79
CA SER A 184 10.09 -15.14 14.00
C SER A 184 8.94 -14.16 14.29
N SER A 185 8.41 -13.52 13.25
CA SER A 185 7.23 -12.65 13.34
C SER A 185 6.26 -12.97 12.20
N ALA A 186 5.02 -13.26 12.55
CA ALA A 186 3.93 -13.43 11.58
C ALA A 186 3.30 -12.08 11.22
N GLU A 187 3.40 -11.13 12.14
CA GLU A 187 2.81 -9.80 12.09
C GLU A 187 3.36 -8.99 10.90
N PRO A 188 2.52 -8.13 10.29
CA PRO A 188 2.99 -7.16 9.31
C PRO A 188 4.04 -6.22 9.93
N LEU A 189 5.03 -5.82 9.13
CA LEU A 189 5.99 -4.78 9.47
C LEU A 189 5.89 -3.66 8.44
N ILE A 190 5.77 -2.42 8.90
CA ILE A 190 5.86 -1.23 8.07
C ILE A 190 7.15 -0.51 8.44
N ILE A 191 8.02 -0.29 7.46
CA ILE A 191 9.24 0.50 7.64
C ILE A 191 8.98 1.92 7.14
N ALA A 192 9.03 2.87 8.05
CA ALA A 192 8.95 4.30 7.75
C ALA A 192 10.17 5.01 8.33
N ASP A 193 11.24 5.01 7.54
CA ASP A 193 12.47 5.73 7.87
C ASP A 193 12.32 7.25 7.73
N ALA A 194 13.41 7.98 7.97
CA ALA A 194 13.44 9.45 7.87
C ALA A 194 13.12 10.00 6.46
N HIS A 195 13.10 9.14 5.43
CA HIS A 195 12.73 9.51 4.06
C HIS A 195 11.28 9.16 3.71
N TRP A 196 10.47 8.75 4.69
CA TRP A 196 9.02 8.67 4.55
C TRP A 196 8.46 10.04 4.18
N SER A 197 7.83 10.13 3.02
CA SER A 197 7.43 11.43 2.42
C SER A 197 5.94 11.74 2.55
N MET A 198 5.14 10.80 3.05
CA MET A 198 3.70 11.00 3.23
C MET A 198 3.41 11.56 4.61
N PRO A 199 2.45 12.50 4.74
CA PRO A 199 2.03 13.01 6.04
C PRO A 199 1.32 11.94 6.89
N THR A 200 0.90 10.83 6.28
CA THR A 200 0.18 9.74 6.94
C THR A 200 0.84 8.39 6.66
N LEU A 201 0.72 7.48 7.62
CA LEU A 201 1.09 6.06 7.51
C LEU A 201 -0.10 5.23 7.98
N ASP A 202 -0.60 4.34 7.12
CA ASP A 202 -1.74 3.48 7.46
C ASP A 202 -1.24 2.13 7.96
N ALA A 203 -1.76 1.68 9.09
CA ALA A 203 -1.46 0.39 9.70
C ALA A 203 -2.75 -0.28 10.21
N GLU A 204 -2.65 -1.55 10.55
CA GLU A 204 -3.73 -2.28 11.24
C GLU A 204 -3.26 -2.66 12.64
N VAL A 205 -4.20 -2.77 13.58
CA VAL A 205 -3.95 -3.40 14.89
C VAL A 205 -3.22 -4.73 14.68
N GLY A 206 -2.15 -4.95 15.45
CA GLY A 206 -1.26 -6.10 15.29
C GLY A 206 -0.03 -5.84 14.44
N SER A 207 0.04 -4.73 13.69
CA SER A 207 1.22 -4.40 12.88
C SER A 207 2.37 -3.85 13.72
N HIS A 208 3.60 -4.24 13.38
CA HIS A 208 4.81 -3.58 13.80
C HIS A 208 5.12 -2.37 12.90
N LEU A 209 5.66 -1.30 13.49
CA LEU A 209 6.16 -0.14 12.78
C LEU A 209 7.61 0.13 13.17
N LEU A 210 8.52 0.14 12.20
CA LEU A 210 9.86 0.67 12.40
C LEU A 210 9.85 2.15 12.02
N LEU A 211 10.03 3.02 13.01
CA LEU A 211 10.06 4.47 12.89
C LEU A 211 11.46 5.01 13.19
N PRO A 212 11.79 6.28 12.88
CA PRO A 212 13.15 6.78 13.10
C PRO A 212 13.64 6.70 14.56
N ASN A 213 14.97 6.77 14.76
CA ASN A 213 15.63 6.51 16.05
C ASN A 213 15.17 7.37 17.23
N THR A 214 14.59 8.54 16.98
CA THR A 214 14.09 9.48 18.00
C THR A 214 12.58 9.69 17.90
N ALA A 215 11.88 8.80 17.19
CA ALA A 215 10.44 8.88 17.02
C ALA A 215 9.73 8.72 18.37
N GLU A 216 8.76 9.58 18.63
CA GLU A 216 7.87 9.54 19.79
C GLU A 216 6.41 9.63 19.35
N ALA A 217 5.56 8.82 19.98
CA ALA A 217 4.11 8.82 19.75
C ALA A 217 3.41 9.71 20.80
N THR A 218 2.43 10.49 20.35
CA THR A 218 1.69 11.44 21.21
C THR A 218 0.58 10.80 22.05
N ASN A 219 0.22 9.55 21.77
CA ASN A 219 -0.72 8.74 22.53
C ASN A 219 -0.35 7.25 22.39
N ASP A 220 -1.12 6.36 23.01
CA ASP A 220 -0.91 4.91 23.09
C ASP A 220 -1.59 4.10 21.96
N THR A 221 -2.10 4.74 20.89
CA THR A 221 -2.54 4.02 19.67
C THR A 221 -1.44 3.09 19.15
N ILE A 222 -0.17 3.53 19.26
CA ILE A 222 1.01 2.70 19.08
C ILE A 222 1.88 2.76 20.34
N THR A 223 2.54 1.65 20.70
CA THR A 223 3.47 1.63 21.85
C THR A 223 4.87 1.23 21.42
N PHE A 224 5.87 1.93 21.94
CA PHE A 224 7.27 1.56 21.80
C PHE A 224 7.52 0.15 22.32
N GLN A 225 8.33 -0.64 21.61
CA GLN A 225 8.72 -2.00 21.97
C GLN A 225 10.21 -2.05 22.31
N GLU A 226 11.06 -1.71 21.34
CA GLU A 226 12.50 -1.81 21.48
C GLU A 226 13.23 -0.86 20.53
N ASN A 227 14.50 -0.58 20.86
CA ASN A 227 15.39 0.10 19.94
C ASN A 227 15.96 -0.92 18.94
N HIS A 228 16.08 -0.51 17.69
CA HIS A 228 16.67 -1.28 16.62
C HIS A 228 17.82 -0.47 15.98
N SER A 229 18.77 -1.14 15.33
CA SER A 229 19.92 -0.48 14.69
C SER A 229 19.53 0.54 13.61
N GLN A 230 18.32 0.43 13.07
CA GLN A 230 17.78 1.29 12.01
C GLN A 230 16.57 2.13 12.43
N GLY A 231 16.17 2.11 13.71
CA GLY A 231 14.97 2.81 14.16
C GLY A 231 14.49 2.42 15.54
N ARG A 232 13.31 2.88 15.90
CA ARG A 232 12.54 2.41 17.06
C ARG A 232 11.38 1.55 16.57
N LEU A 233 11.21 0.38 17.17
CA LEU A 233 10.11 -0.51 16.87
C LEU A 233 8.90 -0.16 17.74
N PHE A 234 7.74 -0.03 17.11
CA PHE A 234 6.45 0.19 17.74
C PHE A 234 5.47 -0.93 17.37
N GLN A 235 4.50 -1.14 18.23
CA GLN A 235 3.36 -2.03 18.00
C GLN A 235 2.09 -1.20 17.88
N ALA A 236 1.27 -1.46 16.86
CA ALA A 236 -0.09 -0.93 16.77
C ALA A 236 -1.05 -1.76 17.63
N ASN A 237 -1.58 -1.15 18.70
CA ASN A 237 -2.37 -1.88 19.71
C ASN A 237 -3.87 -1.67 19.56
N ARG A 238 -4.29 -0.47 19.16
CA ARG A 238 -5.71 -0.09 19.09
C ARG A 238 -5.97 0.82 17.89
N PRO A 239 -7.21 0.84 17.36
CA PRO A 239 -7.59 1.78 16.32
C PRO A 239 -7.44 3.23 16.79
N GLY A 240 -7.17 4.14 15.84
CA GLY A 240 -7.08 5.57 16.12
C GLY A 240 -6.03 6.28 15.27
N ILE A 241 -5.80 7.55 15.58
CA ILE A 241 -4.80 8.37 14.90
C ILE A 241 -3.81 8.91 15.93
N VAL A 242 -2.51 8.73 15.64
CA VAL A 242 -1.44 9.24 16.49
C VAL A 242 -0.44 10.03 15.69
N ARG A 243 -0.07 11.21 16.20
CA ARG A 243 1.06 11.96 15.67
C ARG A 243 2.34 11.33 16.20
N VAL A 244 3.23 10.97 15.28
CA VAL A 244 4.61 10.57 15.57
C VAL A 244 5.54 11.64 15.07
N TYR A 245 6.56 11.99 15.85
CA TYR A 245 7.51 13.05 15.52
C TYR A 245 8.89 12.74 16.10
N CYS A 246 9.92 13.33 15.53
CA CYS A 246 11.29 13.27 16.04
C CYS A 246 11.69 14.68 16.51
N HIS A 247 12.14 14.86 17.75
CA HIS A 247 12.55 16.19 18.25
C HIS A 247 13.79 16.73 17.53
N ASP A 248 14.71 15.83 17.18
CA ASP A 248 16.02 16.18 16.61
C ASP A 248 16.04 16.20 15.07
N ALA A 249 14.88 16.01 14.42
CA ALA A 249 14.77 15.97 12.97
C ALA A 249 13.46 16.63 12.50
N GLU A 250 13.46 17.21 11.30
CA GLU A 250 12.24 17.71 10.66
C GLU A 250 11.37 16.56 10.11
N TRP A 251 11.08 15.56 10.95
CA TRP A 251 10.27 14.42 10.58
C TRP A 251 9.07 14.27 11.52
N ALA A 252 7.88 14.23 10.92
CA ALA A 252 6.65 13.89 11.60
C ALA A 252 5.65 13.25 10.63
N ALA A 253 4.83 12.34 11.13
CA ALA A 253 3.76 11.70 10.39
C ALA A 253 2.60 11.35 11.32
N PHE A 254 1.39 11.28 10.77
CA PHE A 254 0.24 10.69 11.46
C PHE A 254 0.17 9.20 11.14
N VAL A 255 0.34 8.36 12.14
CA VAL A 255 0.03 6.93 12.02
C VAL A 255 -1.47 6.76 12.24
N ARG A 256 -2.15 6.19 11.26
CA ARG A 256 -3.59 5.91 11.29
C ARG A 256 -3.77 4.40 11.39
N VAL A 257 -4.25 3.94 12.52
CA VAL A 257 -4.43 2.52 12.81
C VAL A 257 -5.90 2.16 12.64
N SER A 258 -6.19 1.19 11.78
CA SER A 258 -7.52 0.59 11.68
C SER A 258 -7.60 -0.69 12.50
N ARG A 259 -8.82 -1.14 12.81
CA ARG A 259 -9.06 -2.52 13.25
C ARG A 259 -8.45 -3.49 12.23
N TYR A 260 -7.92 -4.61 12.73
CA TYR A 260 -7.51 -5.72 11.87
C TYR A 260 -8.73 -6.22 11.10
N GLN A 261 -8.62 -6.32 9.77
CA GLN A 261 -9.71 -6.77 8.89
C GLN A 261 -11.01 -5.95 9.06
N PHE A 262 -10.88 -4.63 9.23
CA PHE A 262 -12.03 -3.72 9.32
C PHE A 262 -13.03 -3.93 8.16
N VAL A 263 -14.33 -4.05 8.51
CA VAL A 263 -15.46 -4.15 7.59
C VAL A 263 -16.29 -2.87 7.68
N GLY A 264 -16.58 -2.26 6.53
CA GLY A 264 -17.32 -1.00 6.46
C GLY A 264 -16.77 -0.05 5.41
N LEU A 265 -17.26 1.20 5.41
CA LEU A 265 -16.78 2.23 4.49
C LEU A 265 -15.34 2.64 4.83
N SER A 266 -14.50 2.78 3.80
CA SER A 266 -13.08 3.06 3.96
C SER A 266 -12.80 4.33 4.77
N LYS A 267 -13.63 5.37 4.65
CA LYS A 267 -13.52 6.63 5.38
C LYS A 267 -13.66 6.50 6.90
N TYR A 268 -14.27 5.41 7.39
CA TYR A 268 -14.49 5.16 8.82
C TYR A 268 -13.46 4.22 9.45
N ARG A 269 -12.49 3.72 8.68
CA ARG A 269 -11.58 2.65 9.12
C ARG A 269 -10.67 3.00 10.29
N HIS A 270 -10.45 4.30 10.57
CA HIS A 270 -9.59 4.77 11.65
C HIS A 270 -10.36 5.49 12.76
N LEU A 271 -11.70 5.41 12.77
CA LEU A 271 -12.46 5.96 13.89
C LEU A 271 -12.04 5.28 15.19
N GLU A 272 -11.82 6.09 16.21
CA GLU A 272 -11.54 5.60 17.56
C GLU A 272 -12.77 4.88 18.10
N GLU A 273 -12.52 3.84 18.90
CA GLU A 273 -13.59 3.20 19.65
C GLU A 273 -13.96 4.12 20.82
N PRO A 274 -15.25 4.28 21.14
CA PRO A 274 -15.60 4.81 22.44
C PRO A 274 -14.97 3.92 23.51
N GLU A 275 -14.37 4.51 24.54
CA GLU A 275 -13.97 3.77 25.73
C GLU A 275 -15.23 3.10 26.27
N ASP A 276 -15.25 1.76 26.34
CA ASP A 276 -16.31 1.03 27.02
C ASP A 276 -16.30 1.48 28.50
N GLU A 277 -17.32 2.24 28.92
CA GLU A 277 -17.56 2.62 30.33
C GLU A 277 -17.76 1.41 31.24
#